data_AF-A0A4R5FBA0-F1
#
_entry.id   AF-A0A4R5FBA0-F1
#
_cell.length_a   1.000
_cell.length_b   1.000
_cell.length_c   1.000
_cell.angle_alpha   90.00
_cell.angle_beta   90.00
_cell.angle_gamma   90.00
#
_symmetry.space_group_name_H-M   'P 1'
#
loop_
_entity.id
_entity.type
_entity.pdbx_description
1 polymer ?
#
loop_
_entity_poly.entity_id
_entity_poly.type
_entity_poly.pdbx_seq_one_letter_code
_entity_poly.pdbx_strand_id
1 'polypeptide(L)'
;MDDTTFGAQERASLLGLMTLGGSASNPELDEHVGTTLTGKPRELLNRRGLVTSDKQGRAYHHTLTDKGWAWCVAELRGTAPARSGSIGRTLYGVLGLVKGYLDAADLSLADFVVTAREPAVTGRGDLAAAIREAYWRLAREPQDWVLLTRLRPLLGDAPTDEVDEMLRRMELLPDVHLVPQADQKTLTDDDRKAAVLVNGVSKHLLAIEAR
;
A
#
# COMPACT_ATOMS: atom_id res chain seq x y z
N MET A 1 10.39 21.37 27.55
CA MET A 1 11.83 21.08 27.74
C MET A 1 12.02 19.60 27.41
N ASP A 2 12.49 19.17 26.25
CA ASP A 2 13.16 19.83 25.12
C ASP A 2 12.41 19.57 23.81
N ASP A 3 11.95 20.66 23.18
CA ASP A 3 11.31 20.65 21.86
C ASP A 3 12.39 20.77 20.77
N THR A 4 13.34 19.83 20.79
CA THR A 4 14.35 19.74 19.75
C THR A 4 13.71 19.02 18.56
N THR A 5 13.20 19.80 17.61
CA THR A 5 12.80 19.32 16.29
C THR A 5 13.88 18.41 15.72
N PHE A 6 13.51 17.20 15.31
CA PHE A 6 14.46 16.25 14.72
C PHE A 6 15.11 16.84 13.46
N GLY A 7 16.43 16.63 13.33
CA GLY A 7 17.17 17.03 12.15
C GLY A 7 16.85 16.16 10.94
N ALA A 8 17.42 16.51 9.78
CA ALA A 8 17.18 15.77 8.55
C ALA A 8 17.61 14.30 8.65
N GLN A 9 18.70 14.01 9.36
CA GLN A 9 19.22 12.65 9.53
C GLN A 9 18.28 11.78 10.40
N GLU A 10 17.81 12.30 11.53
CA GLU A 10 16.88 11.56 12.39
C GLU A 10 15.55 11.28 11.68
N ARG A 11 15.01 12.28 10.97
CA ARG A 11 13.78 12.13 10.19
C ARG A 11 13.96 11.11 9.06
N ALA A 12 15.06 11.20 8.31
CA ALA A 12 15.39 10.25 7.25
C ALA A 12 15.57 8.82 7.78
N SER A 13 16.16 8.65 8.96
CA SER A 13 16.33 7.33 9.58
C SER A 13 14.97 6.71 9.97
N LEU A 14 14.08 7.48 10.59
CA LEU A 14 12.74 7.00 10.98
C LEU A 14 11.88 6.64 9.77
N LEU A 15 11.83 7.52 8.76
CA LEU A 15 11.10 7.28 7.52
C LEU A 15 11.74 6.15 6.70
N GLY A 16 13.07 6.05 6.68
CA GLY A 16 13.79 4.95 6.04
C GLY A 16 13.44 3.60 6.66
N LEU A 17 13.49 3.49 7.99
CA LEU A 17 13.05 2.29 8.71
C LEU A 17 11.59 1.95 8.39
N MET A 18 10.70 2.94 8.39
CA MET A 18 9.29 2.74 8.00
C MET A 18 9.18 2.16 6.60
N THR A 19 9.86 2.73 5.59
CA THR A 19 9.84 2.20 4.21
C THR A 19 10.49 0.82 4.06
N LEU A 20 11.30 0.39 5.04
CA LEU A 20 11.88 -0.95 5.15
C LEU A 20 11.03 -1.90 6.01
N GLY A 21 9.78 -1.55 6.32
CA GLY A 21 8.87 -2.39 7.09
C GLY A 21 9.05 -2.29 8.60
N GLY A 22 9.71 -1.24 9.06
CA GLY A 22 9.89 -0.94 10.47
C GLY A 22 11.11 -1.58 11.11
N SER A 23 11.91 -2.37 10.40
CA SER A 23 13.14 -2.94 10.96
C SER A 23 14.24 -3.05 9.92
N ALA A 24 15.46 -2.59 10.26
CA ALA A 24 16.63 -2.69 9.39
C ALA A 24 17.95 -2.56 10.15
N SER A 25 19.00 -3.14 9.60
CA SER A 25 20.38 -2.91 10.00
C SER A 25 20.94 -1.62 9.42
N ASN A 26 22.02 -1.10 10.01
CA ASN A 26 22.70 0.08 9.46
C ASN A 26 23.17 -0.08 8.01
N PRO A 27 23.75 -1.22 7.57
CA PRO A 27 24.04 -1.44 6.16
C PRO A 27 22.80 -1.33 5.26
N GLU A 28 21.67 -1.93 5.63
CA GLU A 28 20.42 -1.85 4.86
C GLU A 28 19.87 -0.42 4.82
N LEU A 29 19.95 0.32 5.94
CA LEU A 29 19.51 1.71 6.00
C LEU A 29 20.39 2.62 5.13
N ASP A 30 21.70 2.38 5.11
CA ASP A 30 22.65 3.15 4.29
C ASP A 30 22.42 2.89 2.80
N GLU A 31 22.24 1.63 2.41
CA GLU A 31 21.91 1.26 1.04
C GLU A 31 20.57 1.87 0.58
N HIS A 32 19.56 1.88 1.45
CA HIS A 32 18.20 2.30 1.11
C HIS A 32 18.00 3.82 1.06
N VAL A 33 18.56 4.56 2.03
CA VAL A 33 18.35 6.01 2.19
C VAL A 33 19.63 6.82 2.35
N GLY A 34 20.81 6.21 2.19
CA GLY A 34 22.10 6.90 2.28
C GLY A 34 22.43 7.39 3.68
N THR A 35 21.89 6.76 4.72
CA THR A 35 22.18 7.14 6.11
C THR A 35 22.26 5.96 7.07
N THR A 36 23.01 6.15 8.15
CA THR A 36 23.09 5.20 9.27
C THR A 36 22.61 5.83 10.56
N LEU A 37 22.00 5.01 11.42
CA LEU A 37 21.58 5.38 12.76
C LEU A 37 22.63 4.95 13.79
N THR A 38 23.62 5.81 14.01
CA THR A 38 24.73 5.57 14.95
C THR A 38 24.90 6.73 15.94
N GLY A 39 25.79 6.56 16.92
CA GLY A 39 26.19 7.63 17.86
C GLY A 39 25.03 8.36 18.55
N LYS A 40 25.13 9.70 18.60
CA LYS A 40 24.17 10.58 19.27
C LYS A 40 22.74 10.50 18.68
N PRO A 41 22.53 10.52 17.34
CA PRO A 41 21.20 10.33 16.76
C PRO A 41 20.52 9.05 17.24
N ARG A 42 21.24 7.91 17.24
CA ARG A 42 20.72 6.63 17.75
C ARG A 42 20.31 6.72 19.21
N GLU A 43 21.18 7.26 20.06
CA GLU A 43 20.90 7.41 21.49
C GLU A 43 19.70 8.32 21.76
N LEU A 44 19.53 9.38 20.96
CA LEU A 44 18.38 10.28 21.03
C LEU A 44 17.09 9.54 20.68
N LEU A 45 17.05 8.83 19.55
CA LEU A 45 15.84 8.12 19.10
C LEU A 45 15.46 6.97 20.06
N ASN A 46 16.44 6.25 20.61
CA ASN A 46 16.18 5.23 21.65
C ASN A 46 15.62 5.88 22.92
N ARG A 47 16.22 6.97 23.39
CA ARG A 47 15.77 7.67 24.61
C ARG A 47 14.37 8.26 24.46
N ARG A 48 14.01 8.71 23.25
CA ARG A 48 12.66 9.19 22.93
C ARG A 48 11.65 8.03 22.79
N GLY A 49 12.13 6.79 22.81
CA GLY A 49 11.33 5.58 22.68
C GLY A 49 10.72 5.44 21.29
N LEU A 50 11.41 5.92 20.24
CA LEU A 50 10.94 5.81 18.86
C LEU A 50 11.48 4.56 18.18
N VAL A 51 12.69 4.14 18.57
CA VAL A 51 13.40 3.00 17.99
C VAL A 51 13.99 2.17 19.13
N THR A 52 14.02 0.86 18.98
CA THR A 52 14.91 -0.04 19.74
C THR A 52 16.13 -0.38 18.89
N SER A 53 17.29 -0.50 19.50
CA SER A 53 18.54 -0.76 18.78
C SER A 53 19.37 -1.84 19.45
N ASP A 54 19.61 -2.91 18.73
CA ASP A 54 20.35 -4.07 19.21
C ASP A 54 21.61 -4.26 18.36
N LYS A 55 22.72 -4.59 19.01
CA LYS A 55 23.96 -4.88 18.29
C LYS A 55 23.94 -6.32 17.81
N GLN A 56 23.94 -6.52 16.49
CA GLN A 56 23.97 -7.84 15.85
C GLN A 56 25.27 -7.98 15.05
N GLY A 57 26.19 -8.78 15.57
CA GLY A 57 27.54 -8.89 15.00
C GLY A 57 28.27 -7.54 15.00
N ARG A 58 28.60 -7.04 13.80
CA ARG A 58 29.36 -5.78 13.63
C ARG A 58 28.46 -4.55 13.43
N ALA A 59 27.16 -4.73 13.21
CA ALA A 59 26.23 -3.64 12.92
C ALA A 59 25.18 -3.49 14.04
N TYR A 60 24.54 -2.32 14.07
CA TYR A 60 23.30 -2.16 14.82
C TYR A 60 22.12 -2.53 13.93
N HIS A 61 21.15 -3.20 14.52
CA HIS A 61 19.82 -3.44 13.98
C HIS A 61 18.83 -2.57 14.73
N HIS A 62 17.91 -1.95 14.01
CA HIS A 62 16.99 -0.95 14.53
C HIS A 62 15.57 -1.35 14.19
N THR A 63 14.67 -1.25 15.17
CA THR A 63 13.24 -1.53 14.98
C THR A 63 12.42 -0.35 15.46
N LEU A 64 11.46 0.10 14.66
CA LEU A 64 10.48 1.10 15.06
C LEU A 64 9.60 0.50 16.16
N THR A 65 9.45 1.28 17.23
CA THR A 65 8.41 1.03 18.24
C THR A 65 7.06 1.53 17.74
N ASP A 66 5.97 1.22 18.44
CA ASP A 66 4.64 1.80 18.17
C ASP A 66 4.67 3.33 18.14
N LYS A 67 5.45 3.94 19.03
CA LYS A 67 5.64 5.39 19.07
C LYS A 67 6.44 5.90 17.87
N GLY A 68 7.41 5.11 17.39
CA GLY A 68 8.13 5.37 16.15
C GLY A 68 7.21 5.39 14.95
N TRP A 69 6.34 4.38 14.83
CA TRP A 69 5.29 4.33 13.81
C TRP A 69 4.33 5.51 13.90
N ALA A 70 3.81 5.82 15.10
CA ALA A 70 2.95 6.98 15.32
C ALA A 70 3.63 8.29 14.94
N TRP A 71 4.94 8.42 15.20
CA TRP A 71 5.71 9.58 14.75
C TRP A 71 5.78 9.65 13.22
N CYS A 72 6.06 8.54 12.53
CA CYS A 72 6.05 8.51 11.06
C CYS A 72 4.67 8.92 10.50
N VAL A 73 3.58 8.45 11.10
CA VAL A 73 2.22 8.85 10.73
C VAL A 73 2.00 10.36 10.87
N ALA A 74 2.46 10.95 11.98
CA ALA A 74 2.35 12.39 12.21
C ALA A 74 3.20 13.19 11.20
N GLU A 75 4.36 12.66 10.85
CA GLU A 75 5.32 13.26 9.92
C GLU A 75 4.76 13.43 8.50
N LEU A 76 3.84 12.56 8.05
CA LEU A 76 3.14 12.74 6.76
C LEU A 76 2.33 14.04 6.70
N ARG A 77 1.89 14.59 7.85
CA ARG A 77 1.24 15.91 7.95
C ARG A 77 2.22 17.02 8.35
N GLY A 78 3.49 16.68 8.52
CA GLY A 78 4.53 17.59 8.94
C GLY A 78 4.88 18.62 7.87
N THR A 79 5.75 19.54 8.25
CA THR A 79 6.32 20.51 7.32
C THR A 79 7.70 20.06 6.86
N ALA A 80 8.03 20.32 5.59
CA ALA A 80 9.36 20.03 5.06
C ALA A 80 10.47 20.65 5.94
N PRO A 81 11.63 19.99 6.09
CA PRO A 81 12.77 20.56 6.79
C PRO A 81 13.17 21.93 6.25
N ALA A 82 13.85 22.71 7.10
CA ALA A 82 14.46 23.96 6.65
C ALA A 82 15.42 23.69 5.48
N ARG A 83 15.45 24.59 4.49
CA ARG A 83 16.29 24.51 3.29
C ARG A 83 15.96 23.36 2.31
N SER A 84 14.76 22.75 2.40
CA SER A 84 14.31 21.72 1.43
C SER A 84 13.91 22.25 0.03
N GLY A 85 13.96 23.57 -0.20
CA GLY A 85 13.60 24.17 -1.50
C GLY A 85 12.12 24.06 -1.86
N SER A 86 11.76 24.38 -3.11
CA SER A 86 10.39 24.22 -3.62
C SER A 86 9.99 22.75 -3.71
N ILE A 87 10.87 21.90 -4.26
CA ILE A 87 10.57 20.48 -4.49
C ILE A 87 10.29 19.71 -3.19
N GLY A 88 11.10 19.93 -2.14
CA GLY A 88 10.87 19.27 -0.87
C GLY A 88 9.57 19.74 -0.19
N ARG A 89 9.21 21.02 -0.33
CA ARG A 89 7.91 21.51 0.17
C ARG A 89 6.74 20.89 -0.59
N THR A 90 6.83 20.78 -1.91
CA THR A 90 5.80 20.10 -2.72
C THR A 90 5.66 18.63 -2.33
N LEU A 91 6.77 17.92 -2.14
CA LEU A 91 6.75 16.52 -1.71
C LEU A 91 6.03 16.34 -0.36
N TYR A 92 6.29 17.20 0.62
CA TYR A 92 5.55 17.17 1.89
C TYR A 92 4.06 17.49 1.72
N GLY A 93 3.69 18.33 0.74
CA GLY A 93 2.29 18.51 0.35
C GLY A 93 1.65 17.22 -0.17
N VAL A 94 2.37 16.45 -1.00
CA VAL A 94 1.92 15.14 -1.50
C VAL A 94 1.77 14.13 -0.36
N LEU A 95 2.70 14.09 0.60
CA LEU A 95 2.58 13.23 1.80
C LEU A 95 1.31 13.54 2.59
N GLY A 96 0.95 14.83 2.69
CA GLY A 96 -0.30 15.27 3.31
C GLY A 96 -1.55 14.74 2.60
N LEU A 97 -1.54 14.70 1.26
CA LEU A 97 -2.62 14.11 0.46
C LEU A 97 -2.73 12.61 0.69
N VAL A 98 -1.60 11.89 0.68
CA VAL A 98 -1.56 10.44 0.97
C VAL A 98 -2.14 10.17 2.36
N LYS A 99 -1.76 10.94 3.37
CA LYS A 99 -2.35 10.80 4.71
C LYS A 99 -3.85 11.07 4.73
N GLY A 100 -4.30 12.08 4.01
CA GLY A 100 -5.73 12.38 3.86
C GLY A 100 -6.51 11.19 3.30
N TYR A 101 -5.96 10.54 2.27
CA TYR A 101 -6.53 9.33 1.70
C TYR A 101 -6.53 8.15 2.69
N LEU A 102 -5.39 7.86 3.34
CA LEU A 102 -5.30 6.77 4.33
C LEU A 102 -6.35 6.93 5.44
N ASP A 103 -6.55 8.15 5.94
CA ASP A 103 -7.58 8.42 6.95
C ASP A 103 -8.99 8.24 6.42
N ALA A 104 -9.27 8.72 5.21
CA ALA A 104 -10.59 8.59 4.59
C ALA A 104 -10.95 7.13 4.30
N ALA A 105 -9.94 6.30 4.01
CA ALA A 105 -10.08 4.88 3.72
C ALA A 105 -9.98 3.98 4.97
N ASP A 106 -9.80 4.55 6.17
CA ASP A 106 -9.54 3.82 7.43
C ASP A 106 -8.37 2.82 7.31
N LEU A 107 -7.31 3.22 6.60
CA LEU A 107 -6.12 2.41 6.36
C LEU A 107 -4.97 2.80 7.29
N SER A 108 -4.39 1.80 7.95
CA SER A 108 -3.17 1.95 8.75
C SER A 108 -1.96 2.20 7.85
N LEU A 109 -1.05 3.09 8.28
CA LEU A 109 0.23 3.29 7.61
C LEU A 109 1.10 2.01 7.65
N ALA A 110 1.03 1.24 8.74
CA ALA A 110 1.79 0.00 8.85
C ALA A 110 1.30 -1.03 7.82
N ASP A 111 -0.02 -1.19 7.68
CA ASP A 111 -0.62 -2.10 6.70
C ASP A 111 -0.31 -1.64 5.28
N PHE A 112 -0.47 -0.34 5.00
CA PHE A 112 -0.09 0.25 3.71
C PHE A 112 1.37 -0.06 3.35
N VAL A 113 2.31 0.11 4.29
CA VAL A 113 3.72 -0.18 4.06
C VAL A 113 3.95 -1.66 3.80
N VAL A 114 3.33 -2.55 4.57
CA VAL A 114 3.45 -4.00 4.34
C VAL A 114 2.94 -4.35 2.95
N THR A 115 1.73 -3.91 2.58
CA THR A 115 1.14 -4.16 1.26
C THR A 115 1.96 -3.55 0.12
N ALA A 116 2.45 -2.33 0.27
CA ALA A 116 3.26 -1.65 -0.75
C ALA A 116 4.65 -2.30 -0.93
N ARG A 117 5.17 -2.95 0.11
CA ARG A 117 6.46 -3.65 0.08
C ARG A 117 6.37 -5.09 -0.34
N GLU A 118 5.19 -5.69 -0.32
CA GLU A 118 5.02 -6.99 -0.94
C GLU A 118 5.46 -6.85 -2.41
N PRO A 119 6.44 -7.64 -2.88
CA PRO A 119 6.81 -7.59 -4.28
C PRO A 119 5.52 -7.86 -5.04
N ALA A 120 5.14 -6.97 -5.97
CA ALA A 120 4.12 -7.32 -6.95
C ALA A 120 4.63 -8.61 -7.59
N VAL A 121 4.13 -9.75 -7.08
CA VAL A 121 4.51 -11.09 -7.54
C VAL A 121 4.46 -10.98 -9.04
N THR A 122 5.47 -11.43 -9.75
CA THR A 122 5.50 -11.30 -11.21
C THR A 122 4.21 -11.83 -11.85
N GLY A 123 3.54 -12.81 -11.21
CA GLY A 123 2.18 -13.25 -11.54
C GLY A 123 1.01 -12.30 -11.23
N ARG A 124 1.14 -11.31 -10.33
CA ARG A 124 0.11 -10.29 -10.02
C ARG A 124 -0.06 -9.27 -11.15
N GLY A 125 1.05 -8.77 -11.71
CA GLY A 125 1.00 -7.92 -12.90
C GLY A 125 0.39 -8.68 -14.08
N ASP A 126 0.79 -9.94 -14.23
CA ASP A 126 0.26 -10.85 -15.24
C ASP A 126 -1.23 -11.15 -15.03
N LEU A 127 -1.68 -11.34 -13.78
CA LEU A 127 -3.09 -11.62 -13.47
C LEU A 127 -3.97 -10.39 -13.69
N ALA A 128 -3.53 -9.19 -13.29
CA ALA A 128 -4.27 -7.96 -13.57
C ALA A 128 -4.39 -7.73 -15.09
N ALA A 129 -3.31 -7.96 -15.84
CA ALA A 129 -3.33 -7.91 -17.30
C ALA A 129 -4.26 -8.99 -17.89
N ALA A 130 -4.24 -10.22 -17.35
CA ALA A 130 -5.11 -11.31 -17.77
C ALA A 130 -6.59 -11.02 -17.50
N ILE A 131 -6.93 -10.41 -16.35
CA ILE A 131 -8.31 -9.97 -16.05
C ILE A 131 -8.76 -8.92 -17.05
N ARG A 132 -7.93 -7.93 -17.35
CA ARG A 132 -8.25 -6.90 -18.36
C ARG A 132 -8.42 -7.50 -19.76
N GLU A 133 -7.54 -8.41 -20.18
CA GLU A 133 -7.67 -9.12 -21.46
C GLU A 133 -8.91 -10.03 -21.50
N ALA A 134 -9.23 -10.74 -20.41
CA ALA A 134 -10.43 -11.54 -20.28
C ALA A 134 -11.71 -10.68 -20.35
N TYR A 135 -11.70 -9.52 -19.71
CA TYR A 135 -12.78 -8.53 -19.82
C TYR A 135 -12.96 -8.10 -21.28
N TRP A 136 -11.89 -7.68 -21.98
CA TRP A 136 -11.97 -7.21 -23.36
C TRP A 136 -12.32 -8.31 -24.38
N ARG A 137 -12.15 -9.58 -24.02
CA ARG A 137 -12.68 -10.71 -24.81
C ARG A 137 -14.19 -10.89 -24.70
N LEU A 138 -14.80 -10.40 -23.61
CA LEU A 138 -16.22 -10.58 -23.29
C LEU A 138 -17.05 -9.32 -23.53
N ALA A 139 -16.47 -8.15 -23.26
CA ALA A 139 -17.07 -6.85 -23.48
C ALA A 139 -17.15 -6.55 -24.99
N ARG A 140 -18.27 -5.99 -25.44
CA ARG A 140 -18.44 -5.57 -26.85
C ARG A 140 -17.97 -4.14 -27.06
N GLU A 141 -18.12 -3.32 -26.02
CA GLU A 141 -17.68 -1.93 -25.98
C GLU A 141 -17.14 -1.57 -24.59
N PRO A 142 -16.41 -0.43 -24.45
CA PRO A 142 -16.00 0.04 -23.15
C PRO A 142 -17.18 0.21 -22.19
N GLN A 143 -16.96 -0.06 -20.90
CA GLN A 143 -17.98 -0.04 -19.84
C GLN A 143 -19.11 -1.08 -19.96
N ASP A 144 -19.05 -2.06 -20.88
CA ASP A 144 -19.98 -3.19 -20.88
C ASP A 144 -19.89 -4.00 -19.58
N TRP A 145 -21.04 -4.40 -19.03
CA TRP A 145 -21.09 -5.22 -17.82
C TRP A 145 -20.85 -6.71 -18.12
N VAL A 146 -19.74 -7.25 -17.61
CA VAL A 146 -19.33 -8.64 -17.77
C VAL A 146 -19.54 -9.41 -16.46
N LEU A 147 -20.27 -10.54 -16.52
CA LEU A 147 -20.44 -11.45 -15.37
C LEU A 147 -19.12 -12.12 -15.00
N LEU A 148 -18.79 -12.13 -13.71
CA LEU A 148 -17.59 -12.79 -13.19
C LEU A 148 -17.57 -14.30 -13.48
N THR A 149 -18.73 -14.95 -13.52
CA THR A 149 -18.89 -16.37 -13.92
C THR A 149 -18.41 -16.64 -15.33
N ARG A 150 -18.51 -15.66 -16.22
CA ARG A 150 -18.00 -15.74 -17.61
C ARG A 150 -16.54 -15.37 -17.71
N LEU A 151 -16.07 -14.44 -16.86
CA LEU A 151 -14.70 -13.97 -16.85
C LEU A 151 -13.73 -15.00 -16.27
N ARG A 152 -14.06 -15.62 -15.13
CA ARG A 152 -13.16 -16.53 -14.41
C ARG A 152 -12.62 -17.69 -15.25
N PRO A 153 -13.42 -18.38 -16.09
CA PRO A 153 -12.90 -19.45 -16.94
C PRO A 153 -11.81 -19.02 -17.93
N LEU A 154 -11.74 -17.72 -18.29
CA LEU A 154 -10.71 -17.20 -19.18
C LEU A 154 -9.34 -16.98 -18.50
N LEU A 155 -9.28 -17.10 -17.17
CA LEU A 155 -8.07 -16.92 -16.36
C LEU A 155 -7.29 -18.24 -16.17
N GLY A 156 -7.77 -19.35 -16.75
CA GLY A 156 -7.13 -20.67 -16.63
C GLY A 156 -7.20 -21.21 -15.19
N ASP A 157 -6.08 -21.77 -14.72
CA ASP A 157 -5.97 -22.39 -13.39
C ASP A 157 -5.63 -21.38 -12.27
N ALA A 158 -5.89 -20.10 -12.48
CA ALA A 158 -5.63 -19.07 -11.47
C ALA A 158 -6.44 -19.35 -10.18
N PRO A 159 -5.81 -19.34 -8.99
CA PRO A 159 -6.50 -19.58 -7.72
C PRO A 159 -7.63 -18.57 -7.49
N THR A 160 -8.78 -19.05 -7.01
CA THR A 160 -9.98 -18.21 -6.83
C THR A 160 -9.75 -17.07 -5.86
N ASP A 161 -9.04 -17.33 -4.77
CA ASP A 161 -8.66 -16.34 -3.76
C ASP A 161 -7.71 -15.26 -4.31
N GLU A 162 -6.76 -15.64 -5.16
CA GLU A 162 -5.87 -14.69 -5.84
C GLU A 162 -6.65 -13.78 -6.82
N VAL A 163 -7.59 -14.35 -7.57
CA VAL A 163 -8.47 -13.59 -8.48
C VAL A 163 -9.37 -12.63 -7.71
N ASP A 164 -10.00 -13.09 -6.63
CA ASP A 164 -10.87 -12.27 -5.78
C ASP A 164 -10.12 -11.07 -5.21
N GLU A 165 -8.94 -11.34 -4.67
CA GLU A 165 -8.09 -10.31 -4.09
C GLU A 165 -7.57 -9.33 -5.15
N MET A 166 -7.27 -9.80 -6.36
CA MET A 166 -6.92 -8.92 -7.47
C MET A 166 -8.10 -8.03 -7.88
N LEU A 167 -9.31 -8.59 -8.01
CA LEU A 167 -10.52 -7.84 -8.36
C LEU A 167 -10.84 -6.76 -7.31
N ARG A 168 -10.71 -7.06 -6.01
CA ARG A 168 -10.87 -6.07 -4.92
C ARG A 168 -9.90 -4.91 -5.06
N ARG A 169 -8.64 -5.18 -5.40
CA ARG A 169 -7.64 -4.12 -5.62
C ARG A 169 -7.93 -3.31 -6.86
N MET A 170 -8.33 -3.97 -7.94
CA MET A 170 -8.68 -3.29 -9.18
C MET A 170 -9.86 -2.34 -9.00
N GLU A 171 -10.87 -2.66 -8.17
CA GLU A 171 -11.98 -1.75 -7.85
C GLU A 171 -11.56 -0.43 -7.19
N LEU A 172 -10.34 -0.35 -6.64
CA LEU A 172 -9.78 0.92 -6.13
C LEU A 172 -9.31 1.86 -7.26
N LEU A 173 -9.14 1.34 -8.48
CA LEU A 173 -8.72 2.10 -9.65
C LEU A 173 -9.95 2.79 -10.27
N PRO A 174 -9.81 4.05 -10.73
CA PRO A 174 -10.94 4.83 -11.23
C PRO A 174 -11.57 4.25 -12.50
N ASP A 175 -10.84 3.46 -13.27
CA ASP A 175 -11.28 2.87 -14.53
C ASP A 175 -11.99 1.52 -14.38
N VAL A 176 -12.10 0.97 -13.17
CA VAL A 176 -12.66 -0.37 -12.92
C VAL A 176 -13.84 -0.29 -11.98
N HIS A 177 -14.97 -0.87 -12.42
CA HIS A 177 -16.22 -0.87 -11.69
C HIS A 177 -16.67 -2.29 -11.37
N LEU A 178 -16.84 -2.60 -10.08
CA LEU A 178 -17.44 -3.85 -9.61
C LEU A 178 -18.80 -3.56 -8.96
N VAL A 179 -19.86 -4.14 -9.52
CA VAL A 179 -21.23 -3.88 -9.05
C VAL A 179 -21.99 -5.17 -8.75
N PRO A 180 -22.94 -5.15 -7.80
CA PRO A 180 -23.91 -6.22 -7.68
C PRO A 180 -24.79 -6.27 -8.93
N GLN A 181 -25.22 -7.45 -9.34
CA GLN A 181 -26.33 -7.54 -10.30
C GLN A 181 -27.60 -7.00 -9.63
N ALA A 182 -28.22 -6.00 -10.23
CA ALA A 182 -29.40 -5.34 -9.69
C ALA A 182 -30.59 -6.31 -9.60
N ASP A 183 -30.83 -7.09 -10.67
CA ASP A 183 -31.86 -8.13 -10.64
C ASP A 183 -31.30 -9.45 -10.10
N GLN A 184 -31.30 -9.58 -8.78
CA GLN A 184 -30.81 -10.76 -8.07
C GLN A 184 -31.52 -12.07 -8.44
N LYS A 185 -32.72 -12.02 -9.04
CA LYS A 185 -33.46 -13.22 -9.46
C LYS A 185 -32.89 -13.84 -10.74
N THR A 186 -32.12 -13.06 -11.51
CA THR A 186 -31.47 -13.52 -12.74
C THR A 186 -30.19 -14.31 -12.46
N LEU A 187 -29.66 -14.23 -11.25
CA LEU A 187 -28.43 -14.91 -10.87
C LEU A 187 -28.65 -16.40 -10.61
N THR A 188 -27.85 -17.21 -11.29
CA THR A 188 -27.70 -18.64 -11.01
C THR A 188 -26.86 -18.88 -9.76
N ASP A 189 -26.84 -20.11 -9.26
CA ASP A 189 -25.97 -20.49 -8.15
C ASP A 189 -24.49 -20.30 -8.48
N ASP A 190 -24.12 -20.52 -9.74
CA ASP A 190 -22.74 -20.34 -10.19
C ASP A 190 -22.38 -18.86 -10.27
N ASP A 191 -23.34 -17.97 -10.60
CA ASP A 191 -23.12 -16.53 -10.51
C ASP A 191 -22.91 -16.04 -9.08
N ARG A 192 -23.63 -16.64 -8.12
CA ARG A 192 -23.44 -16.34 -6.70
C ARG A 192 -22.09 -16.84 -6.18
N LYS A 193 -21.67 -18.05 -6.60
CA LYS A 193 -20.35 -18.60 -6.25
C LYS A 193 -19.20 -17.82 -6.87
N ALA A 194 -19.39 -17.29 -8.09
CA ALA A 194 -18.37 -16.52 -8.78
C ALA A 194 -18.26 -15.06 -8.29
N ALA A 195 -19.19 -14.60 -7.45
CA ALA A 195 -19.19 -13.24 -6.94
C ALA A 195 -17.97 -12.94 -6.06
N VAL A 196 -17.51 -11.69 -6.07
CA VAL A 196 -16.46 -11.20 -5.16
C VAL A 196 -17.11 -10.41 -4.04
N LEU A 197 -16.75 -10.72 -2.80
CA LEU A 197 -17.22 -9.96 -1.63
C LEU A 197 -16.37 -8.71 -1.45
N VAL A 198 -17.02 -7.54 -1.46
CA VAL A 198 -16.41 -6.22 -1.28
C VAL A 198 -17.24 -5.44 -0.27
N ASN A 199 -16.62 -5.03 0.85
CA ASN A 199 -17.30 -4.29 1.91
C ASN A 199 -18.63 -4.93 2.35
N GLY A 200 -18.64 -6.28 2.45
CA GLY A 200 -19.82 -7.06 2.84
C GLY A 200 -20.88 -7.25 1.75
N VAL A 201 -20.64 -6.77 0.52
CA VAL A 201 -21.58 -6.88 -0.61
C VAL A 201 -20.99 -7.77 -1.71
N SER A 202 -21.77 -8.75 -2.18
CA SER A 202 -21.38 -9.59 -3.32
C SER A 202 -21.49 -8.82 -4.64
N LYS A 203 -20.35 -8.61 -5.30
CA LYS A 203 -20.24 -8.01 -6.63
C LYS A 203 -20.21 -9.11 -7.69
N HIS A 204 -20.97 -8.93 -8.77
CA HIS A 204 -21.22 -9.97 -9.78
C HIS A 204 -20.77 -9.55 -11.18
N LEU A 205 -20.69 -8.24 -11.42
CA LEU A 205 -20.41 -7.64 -12.72
C LEU A 205 -19.16 -6.78 -12.65
N LEU A 206 -18.33 -6.87 -13.68
CA LEU A 206 -17.15 -6.05 -13.91
C LEU A 206 -17.38 -5.17 -15.15
N ALA A 207 -17.02 -3.89 -15.08
CA ALA A 207 -16.89 -2.99 -16.23
C ALA A 207 -15.56 -2.23 -16.17
N ILE A 208 -14.97 -1.95 -17.33
CA ILE A 208 -13.70 -1.20 -17.47
C ILE A 208 -13.87 -0.09 -18.50
N GLU A 209 -13.43 1.13 -18.17
CA GLU A 209 -13.76 2.35 -18.91
C GLU A 209 -13.06 2.52 -20.26
N ALA A 210 -11.78 2.16 -20.39
CA ALA A 210 -11.03 2.19 -21.64
C ALA A 210 -9.72 1.41 -21.51
N ARG A 211 -9.09 1.12 -22.66
CA ARG A 211 -7.77 0.47 -22.74
C ARG A 211 -6.65 1.49 -22.64
#